data_AF-A0A840S9R7-F1
#
_entry.id   AF-A0A840S9R7-F1
#
_cell.length_a   1.000
_cell.length_b   1.000
_cell.length_c   1.000
_cell.angle_alpha   90.00
_cell.angle_beta   90.00
_cell.angle_gamma   90.00
#
_symmetry.space_group_name_H-M   'P 1'
#
loop_
_entity.id
_entity.type
_entity.pdbx_description
1 polymer ?
#
loop_
_entity_poly.entity_id
_entity_poly.type
_entity_poly.pdbx_seq_one_letter_code
_entity_poly.pdbx_strand_id
1 'polypeptide(L)'
;MFSDEQLIKSIVLALGSRPQSSHATGLLDLDVGRDITERMRHAAAMKIAAGTSWLTARQLFQRVGREPSHAPSVLGRWLRQGRTFALSCRGVRVYPAYSFEGSGQPIRCLREILCCLAGDEPVAIAAWFESRSSYLDGQRPREQIASHSARVVVAAQRHREGPSQG
;
A
#
# COMPACT_ATOMS: atom_id res chain seq x y z
N MET A 1 -4.58 17.95 -18.91
CA MET A 1 -5.27 16.98 -18.03
C MET A 1 -4.44 15.71 -17.97
N PHE A 2 -3.77 15.42 -16.85
CA PHE A 2 -3.09 14.12 -16.69
C PHE A 2 -4.16 13.04 -16.47
N SER A 3 -4.18 12.02 -17.32
CA SER A 3 -5.07 10.87 -17.13
C SER A 3 -4.72 10.14 -15.84
N ASP A 4 -5.73 9.65 -15.11
CA ASP A 4 -5.55 8.91 -13.84
C ASP A 4 -4.54 7.75 -13.96
N GLU A 5 -4.45 7.10 -15.13
CA GLU A 5 -3.45 6.07 -15.43
C GLU A 5 -2.00 6.60 -15.45
N GLN A 6 -1.78 7.75 -16.10
CA GLN A 6 -0.46 8.39 -16.16
C GLN A 6 -0.02 8.90 -14.79
N LEU A 7 -0.99 9.31 -13.98
CA LEU A 7 -0.77 9.72 -12.60
C LEU A 7 -0.37 8.51 -11.73
N ILE A 8 -1.03 7.36 -11.86
CA ILE A 8 -0.62 6.12 -11.17
C ILE A 8 0.78 5.69 -11.60
N LYS A 9 1.05 5.67 -12.91
CA LYS A 9 2.40 5.37 -13.45
C LYS A 9 3.45 6.32 -12.91
N SER A 10 3.15 7.62 -12.81
CA SER A 10 4.06 8.62 -12.25
C SER A 10 4.28 8.44 -10.75
N ILE A 11 3.26 8.05 -9.99
CA ILE A 11 3.36 7.74 -8.56
C ILE A 11 4.21 6.50 -8.33
N VAL A 12 3.94 5.43 -9.08
CA VAL A 12 4.74 4.20 -9.09
C VAL A 12 6.21 4.53 -9.39
N LEU A 13 6.45 5.31 -10.44
CA LEU A 13 7.79 5.73 -10.83
C LEU A 13 8.43 6.59 -9.75
N ALA A 14 7.69 7.50 -9.12
CA ALA A 14 8.18 8.40 -8.08
C ALA A 14 8.45 7.68 -6.75
N LEU A 15 7.71 6.62 -6.41
CA LEU A 15 8.02 5.74 -5.27
C LEU A 15 9.32 4.96 -5.51
N GLY A 16 9.71 4.74 -6.77
CA GLY A 16 11.03 4.21 -7.15
C GLY A 16 12.08 5.29 -7.47
N SER A 17 11.70 6.56 -7.60
CA SER A 17 12.67 7.60 -7.97
C SER A 17 13.20 8.25 -6.71
N ARG A 18 14.50 8.07 -6.46
CA ARG A 18 15.27 8.86 -5.47
C ARG A 18 14.87 10.35 -5.59
N PRO A 19 14.57 11.08 -4.49
CA PRO A 19 14.69 12.51 -4.54
C PRO A 19 16.16 12.83 -4.80
N GLN A 20 16.46 13.33 -5.99
CA GLN A 20 17.77 13.90 -6.29
C GLN A 20 17.91 15.13 -5.39
N SER A 21 18.49 14.94 -4.20
CA SER A 21 18.92 16.06 -3.36
C SER A 21 20.03 16.76 -4.13
N SER A 22 19.65 17.83 -4.80
CA SER A 22 20.58 18.82 -5.33
C SER A 22 21.25 19.51 -4.16
N HIS A 23 22.57 19.34 -4.11
CA HIS A 23 23.57 20.10 -3.35
C HIS A 23 23.58 19.98 -1.82
N ALA A 24 24.57 19.26 -1.28
CA ALA A 24 25.71 19.93 -0.64
C ALA A 24 26.87 18.94 -0.41
N THR A 25 28.02 19.31 -0.97
CA THR A 25 29.39 18.86 -0.70
C THR A 25 29.64 18.42 0.74
N GLY A 26 30.27 17.25 0.90
CA GLY A 26 31.09 16.96 2.07
C GLY A 26 31.02 15.54 2.59
N LEU A 27 32.11 14.82 2.34
CA LEU A 27 32.70 13.81 3.22
C LEU A 27 32.22 12.35 3.09
N LEU A 28 33.24 11.51 3.01
CA LEU A 28 33.25 10.08 2.73
C LEU A 28 32.77 9.23 3.92
N ASP A 29 32.30 8.05 3.52
CA ASP A 29 32.30 6.78 4.24
C ASP A 29 31.13 6.48 5.20
N LEU A 30 30.68 5.22 5.13
CA LEU A 30 29.60 4.55 5.86
C LEU A 30 28.15 4.78 5.35
N ASP A 31 27.77 4.07 4.27
CA ASP A 31 26.34 3.84 4.02
C ASP A 31 25.94 2.57 3.27
N VAL A 32 26.73 1.49 3.34
CA VAL A 32 26.35 0.20 2.69
C VAL A 32 25.05 -0.38 3.31
N GLY A 33 24.78 -0.13 4.59
CA GLY A 33 23.57 -0.61 5.28
C GLY A 33 22.28 0.10 4.85
N ARG A 34 22.29 1.44 4.74
CA ARG A 34 21.14 2.21 4.25
C ARG A 34 20.89 1.95 2.76
N ASP A 35 21.92 1.73 1.94
CA ASP A 35 21.74 1.45 0.51
C ASP A 35 21.00 0.11 0.26
N ILE A 36 21.24 -0.92 1.10
CA ILE A 36 20.51 -2.19 1.03
C ILE A 36 19.05 -1.99 1.45
N THR A 37 18.79 -1.29 2.56
CA THR A 37 17.41 -0.98 3.00
C THR A 37 16.68 -0.14 1.95
N GLU A 38 17.35 0.83 1.35
CA GLU A 38 16.80 1.71 0.33
C GLU A 38 16.51 0.95 -0.96
N ARG A 39 17.42 0.07 -1.39
CA ARG A 39 17.19 -0.86 -2.52
C ARG A 39 16.06 -1.84 -2.24
N MET A 40 15.92 -2.34 -1.00
CA MET A 40 14.82 -3.20 -0.60
C MET A 40 13.49 -2.45 -0.62
N ARG A 41 13.44 -1.20 -0.11
CA ARG A 41 12.27 -0.31 -0.22
C ARG A 41 11.92 -0.01 -1.67
N HIS A 42 12.92 0.24 -2.51
CA HIS A 42 12.77 0.50 -3.93
C HIS A 42 12.25 -0.72 -4.70
N ALA A 43 12.82 -1.91 -4.45
CA ALA A 43 12.35 -3.16 -5.04
C ALA A 43 10.96 -3.55 -4.52
N ALA A 44 10.67 -3.27 -3.25
CA ALA A 44 9.34 -3.44 -2.68
C ALA A 44 8.35 -2.48 -3.33
N ALA A 45 8.66 -1.19 -3.45
CA ALA A 45 7.83 -0.19 -4.13
C ALA A 45 7.55 -0.58 -5.59
N MET A 46 8.56 -1.05 -6.32
CA MET A 46 8.42 -1.57 -7.69
C MET A 46 7.52 -2.81 -7.74
N LYS A 47 7.67 -3.77 -6.81
CA LYS A 47 6.81 -4.96 -6.72
C LYS A 47 5.36 -4.58 -6.40
N ILE A 48 5.18 -3.71 -5.41
CA ILE A 48 3.89 -3.18 -4.99
C ILE A 48 3.19 -2.49 -6.16
N ALA A 49 3.93 -1.75 -6.96
CA ALA A 49 3.40 -1.11 -8.14
C ALA A 49 3.06 -2.09 -9.28
N ALA A 50 3.89 -3.11 -9.50
CA ALA A 50 3.72 -4.05 -10.61
C ALA A 50 2.66 -5.14 -10.32
N GLY A 51 2.47 -5.53 -9.05
CA GLY A 51 1.56 -6.60 -8.65
C GLY A 51 0.21 -6.13 -8.10
N THR A 52 0.06 -4.84 -7.81
CA THR A 52 -1.19 -4.26 -7.26
C THR A 52 -1.81 -3.24 -8.20
N SER A 53 -3.10 -3.37 -8.49
CA SER A 53 -3.87 -2.31 -9.12
C SER A 53 -4.14 -1.19 -8.12
N TRP A 54 -3.64 0.02 -8.42
CA TRP A 54 -3.92 1.23 -7.65
C TRP A 54 -5.02 2.03 -8.33
N LEU A 55 -5.90 2.66 -7.56
CA LEU A 55 -7.02 3.45 -8.04
C LEU A 55 -7.02 4.83 -7.39
N THR A 56 -7.31 5.86 -8.17
CA THR A 56 -7.62 7.18 -7.61
C THR A 56 -9.02 7.19 -7.00
N ALA A 57 -9.30 8.20 -6.18
CA ALA A 57 -10.64 8.41 -5.63
C ALA A 57 -11.72 8.43 -6.74
N ARG A 58 -11.39 9.08 -7.86
CA ARG A 58 -12.27 9.24 -9.01
C ARG A 58 -12.51 7.91 -9.71
N GLN A 59 -11.44 7.16 -10.01
CA GLN A 59 -11.55 5.84 -10.66
C GLN A 59 -12.32 4.83 -9.82
N LEU A 60 -12.12 4.83 -8.50
CA LEU A 60 -12.85 3.95 -7.60
C LEU A 60 -14.36 4.18 -7.69
N PHE A 61 -14.79 5.45 -7.63
CA PHE A 61 -16.22 5.81 -7.69
C PHE A 61 -16.81 5.60 -9.08
N GLN A 62 -16.07 5.94 -10.14
CA GLN A 62 -16.46 5.66 -11.52
C GLN A 62 -16.69 4.16 -11.76
N ARG A 63 -15.82 3.29 -11.24
CA ARG A 63 -15.92 1.83 -11.40
C ARG A 63 -17.18 1.24 -10.78
N VAL A 64 -17.72 1.87 -9.75
CA VAL A 64 -18.90 1.38 -9.01
C VAL A 64 -20.16 2.19 -9.35
N GLY A 65 -20.09 3.03 -10.40
CA GLY A 65 -21.20 3.88 -10.84
C GLY A 65 -21.63 4.93 -9.80
N ARG A 66 -20.75 5.31 -8.88
CA ARG A 66 -21.02 6.33 -7.86
C ARG A 66 -20.48 7.69 -8.26
N GLU A 67 -21.08 8.73 -7.71
CA GLU A 67 -20.72 10.10 -8.02
C GLU A 67 -19.30 10.45 -7.54
N PRO A 68 -18.36 10.74 -8.47
CA PRO A 68 -16.95 10.96 -8.13
C PRO A 68 -16.72 12.23 -7.30
N SER A 69 -17.66 13.18 -7.31
CA SER A 69 -17.64 14.42 -6.53
C SER A 69 -17.57 14.15 -5.02
N HIS A 70 -18.21 13.08 -4.56
CA HIS A 70 -18.25 12.69 -3.15
C HIS A 70 -17.07 11.79 -2.74
N ALA A 71 -16.27 11.33 -3.71
CA ALA A 71 -15.19 10.38 -3.48
C ALA A 71 -14.13 10.88 -2.47
N PRO A 72 -13.63 12.14 -2.54
CA PRO A 72 -12.62 12.63 -1.61
C PRO A 72 -13.12 12.65 -0.15
N SER A 73 -14.39 13.02 0.05
CA SER A 73 -15.02 13.10 1.37
C SER A 73 -15.23 11.72 1.99
N VAL A 74 -15.72 10.75 1.19
CA VAL A 74 -15.96 9.37 1.64
C VAL A 74 -14.63 8.66 1.92
N LEU A 75 -13.65 8.76 1.02
CA LEU A 75 -12.34 8.14 1.20
C LEU A 75 -11.57 8.79 2.35
N GLY A 76 -11.66 10.12 2.52
CA GLY A 76 -11.10 10.82 3.67
C GLY A 76 -11.72 10.36 5.00
N ARG A 77 -13.01 10.01 5.03
CA ARG A 77 -13.65 9.38 6.20
C ARG A 77 -13.10 7.97 6.44
N TRP A 78 -12.98 7.14 5.40
CA TRP A 78 -12.49 5.77 5.53
C TRP A 78 -11.03 5.68 5.97
N LEU A 79 -10.18 6.59 5.48
CA LEU A 79 -8.79 6.72 5.93
C LEU A 79 -8.73 7.02 7.43
N ARG A 80 -9.53 8.00 7.90
CA ARG A 80 -9.60 8.36 9.33
C ARG A 80 -10.15 7.22 10.19
N GLN A 81 -11.01 6.37 9.64
CA GLN A 81 -11.57 5.21 10.32
C GLN A 81 -10.64 3.97 10.26
N GLY A 82 -9.48 4.05 9.61
CA GLY A 82 -8.59 2.91 9.40
C GLY A 82 -9.24 1.79 8.58
N ARG A 83 -10.24 2.10 7.75
CA ARG A 83 -10.93 1.12 6.89
C ARG A 83 -10.21 0.88 5.58
N THR A 84 -9.31 1.78 5.20
CA THR A 84 -8.45 1.70 4.04
C THR A 84 -7.21 2.54 4.32
N PHE A 85 -6.20 2.41 3.48
CA PHE A 85 -5.00 3.23 3.51
C PHE A 85 -4.76 3.82 2.12
N ALA A 86 -3.99 4.91 2.06
CA ALA A 86 -3.63 5.55 0.82
C ALA A 86 -2.14 5.80 0.79
N LEU A 87 -1.54 5.60 -0.37
CA LEU A 87 -0.21 6.12 -0.65
C LEU A 87 -0.36 7.57 -1.09
N SER A 88 0.33 8.48 -0.42
CA SER A 88 0.46 9.86 -0.85
C SER A 88 1.76 10.00 -1.62
N CYS A 89 1.68 10.39 -2.89
CA CYS A 89 2.86 10.64 -3.70
C CYS A 89 2.63 11.92 -4.51
N ARG A 90 3.57 12.87 -4.39
CA ARG A 90 3.48 14.20 -5.04
C ARG A 90 2.15 14.94 -4.77
N GLY A 91 1.61 14.79 -3.55
CA GLY A 91 0.35 15.43 -3.13
C GLY A 91 -0.92 14.72 -3.58
N VAL A 92 -0.81 13.59 -4.30
CA VAL A 92 -1.96 12.82 -4.77
C VAL A 92 -2.07 11.50 -4.00
N ARG A 93 -3.30 11.17 -3.58
CA ARG A 93 -3.62 9.94 -2.86
C ARG A 93 -4.14 8.87 -3.81
N VAL A 94 -3.47 7.72 -3.81
CA VAL A 94 -3.91 6.51 -4.49
C VAL A 94 -4.27 5.43 -3.47
N TYR A 95 -5.28 4.64 -3.80
CA TYR A 95 -5.86 3.62 -2.94
C TYR A 95 -5.68 2.24 -3.59
N PRO A 96 -5.41 1.17 -2.82
CA PRO A 96 -5.26 -0.15 -3.39
C PRO A 96 -6.62 -0.70 -3.84
N ALA A 97 -6.73 -1.21 -5.06
CA ALA A 97 -7.98 -1.77 -5.58
C ALA A 97 -8.49 -2.95 -4.74
N TYR A 98 -7.58 -3.80 -4.24
CA TYR A 98 -7.92 -4.93 -3.38
C TYR A 98 -8.49 -4.51 -2.01
N SER A 99 -8.39 -3.23 -1.65
CA SER A 99 -9.01 -2.75 -0.40
C SER A 99 -10.52 -2.68 -0.48
N PHE A 100 -11.06 -2.73 -1.71
CA PHE A 100 -12.46 -2.56 -2.00
C PHE A 100 -13.00 -3.85 -2.63
N GLU A 101 -14.20 -4.22 -2.24
CA GLU A 101 -14.93 -5.30 -2.89
C GLU A 101 -15.45 -4.85 -4.26
N GLY A 102 -15.91 -5.80 -5.07
CA GLY A 102 -16.51 -5.50 -6.38
C GLY A 102 -17.69 -4.51 -6.32
N SER A 103 -18.32 -4.39 -5.15
CA SER A 103 -19.39 -3.42 -4.85
C SER A 103 -18.91 -2.00 -4.55
N GLY A 104 -17.59 -1.77 -4.44
CA GLY A 104 -17.01 -0.47 -4.08
C GLY A 104 -16.97 -0.17 -2.58
N GLN A 105 -17.32 -1.15 -1.74
CA GLN A 105 -17.20 -1.00 -0.29
C GLN A 105 -15.83 -1.48 0.20
N PRO A 106 -15.24 -0.82 1.21
CA PRO A 106 -13.98 -1.28 1.78
C PRO A 106 -14.21 -2.59 2.54
N ILE A 107 -13.29 -3.55 2.36
CA ILE A 107 -13.35 -4.88 2.99
C ILE A 107 -13.35 -4.72 4.51
N ARG A 108 -14.29 -5.38 5.22
CA ARG A 108 -14.39 -5.27 6.68
C ARG A 108 -13.10 -5.69 7.39
N CYS A 109 -12.53 -6.82 6.98
CA CYS A 109 -11.33 -7.40 7.57
C CYS A 109 -10.07 -6.55 7.34
N LEU A 110 -10.08 -5.65 6.34
CA LEU A 110 -8.97 -4.73 6.11
C LEU A 110 -8.71 -3.85 7.33
N ARG A 111 -9.77 -3.45 8.04
CA ARG A 111 -9.64 -2.65 9.27
C ARG A 111 -8.85 -3.39 10.35
N GLU A 112 -9.09 -4.69 10.53
CA GLU A 112 -8.38 -5.49 11.52
C GLU A 112 -6.91 -5.65 11.14
N ILE A 113 -6.62 -5.90 9.87
CA ILE A 113 -5.25 -5.99 9.36
C ILE A 113 -4.52 -4.66 9.55
N LEU A 114 -5.15 -3.53 9.18
CA LEU A 114 -4.59 -2.20 9.38
C LEU A 114 -4.41 -1.85 10.85
N CYS A 115 -5.27 -2.35 11.73
CA CYS A 115 -5.12 -2.20 13.17
C CYS A 115 -3.92 -3.00 13.70
N CYS A 116 -3.68 -4.20 13.15
CA CYS A 116 -2.48 -4.98 13.45
C CYS A 116 -1.24 -4.23 12.96
N LEU A 117 -1.23 -3.76 11.72
CA LEU A 117 -0.11 -3.01 11.13
C LEU A 117 -0.13 -1.51 11.49
N ALA A 118 -0.83 -1.12 12.56
CA ALA A 118 -0.94 0.28 12.94
C ALA A 118 0.43 0.82 13.35
N GLY A 119 0.89 1.90 12.73
CA GLY A 119 2.22 2.47 12.98
C GLY A 119 3.26 2.14 11.92
N ASP A 120 2.99 1.16 11.05
CA ASP A 120 3.77 0.99 9.83
C ASP A 120 3.42 2.06 8.79
N GLU A 121 4.40 2.45 7.98
CA GLU A 121 4.14 3.36 6.87
C GLU A 121 3.21 2.70 5.83
N PRO A 122 2.35 3.47 5.14
CA PRO A 122 1.46 2.95 4.10
C PRO A 122 2.17 2.12 3.02
N VAL A 123 3.43 2.46 2.71
CA VAL A 123 4.28 1.71 1.78
C VAL A 123 4.71 0.36 2.35
N ALA A 124 5.01 0.28 3.64
CA ALA A 124 5.35 -0.97 4.32
C ALA A 124 4.14 -1.90 4.43
N ILE A 125 2.96 -1.35 4.71
CA ILE A 125 1.69 -2.09 4.68
C ILE A 125 1.46 -2.68 3.28
N ALA A 126 1.62 -1.87 2.23
CA ALA A 126 1.49 -2.34 0.86
C ALA A 126 2.54 -3.42 0.51
N ALA A 127 3.77 -3.28 1.01
CA ALA A 127 4.83 -4.28 0.84
C ALA A 127 4.47 -5.61 1.50
N TRP A 128 3.90 -5.55 2.70
CA TRP A 128 3.43 -6.73 3.43
C TRP A 128 2.34 -7.47 2.65
N PHE A 129 1.37 -6.74 2.07
CA PHE A 129 0.31 -7.33 1.24
C PHE A 129 0.82 -8.06 -0.01
N GLU A 130 2.00 -7.68 -0.48
CA GLU A 130 2.67 -8.24 -1.64
C GLU A 130 3.70 -9.32 -1.31
N SER A 131 4.14 -9.36 -0.05
CA SER A 131 5.03 -10.40 0.43
C SER A 131 4.30 -11.73 0.49
N ARG A 132 4.94 -12.79 0.00
CA ARG A 132 4.43 -14.14 0.18
C ARG A 132 4.49 -14.48 1.66
N SER A 133 3.36 -14.86 2.24
CA SER A 133 3.32 -15.30 3.63
C SER A 133 3.33 -16.81 3.69
N SER A 134 4.27 -17.39 4.43
CA SER A 134 4.30 -18.84 4.68
C SER A 134 3.01 -19.32 5.37
N TYR A 135 2.35 -18.45 6.14
CA TYR A 135 1.05 -18.73 6.78
C TYR A 135 -0.12 -18.81 5.80
N LEU A 136 0.05 -18.32 4.57
CA LEU A 136 -0.94 -18.37 3.51
C LEU A 136 -0.54 -19.38 2.42
N ASP A 137 0.18 -20.45 2.79
CA ASP A 137 0.72 -21.44 1.84
C ASP A 137 1.62 -20.82 0.76
N GLY A 138 2.34 -19.74 1.12
CA GLY A 138 3.19 -19.00 0.18
C GLY A 138 2.41 -18.07 -0.76
N GLN A 139 1.10 -17.90 -0.56
CA GLN A 139 0.27 -16.96 -1.30
C GLN A 139 0.39 -15.54 -0.74
N ARG A 140 -0.05 -14.57 -1.54
CA ARG A 140 -0.01 -13.16 -1.16
C ARG A 140 -1.27 -12.79 -0.38
N PRO A 141 -1.16 -12.06 0.73
CA PRO A 141 -2.31 -11.52 1.47
C PRO A 141 -3.32 -10.80 0.57
N ARG A 142 -2.88 -10.06 -0.46
CA ARG A 142 -3.79 -9.35 -1.39
C ARG A 142 -4.70 -10.29 -2.19
N GLU A 143 -4.27 -11.51 -2.46
CA GLU A 143 -5.04 -12.50 -3.24
C GLU A 143 -6.04 -13.22 -2.35
N GLN A 144 -5.71 -13.34 -1.07
CA GLN A 144 -6.51 -14.05 -0.07
C GLN A 144 -7.47 -13.13 0.69
N ILE A 145 -7.30 -11.80 0.67
CA ILE A 145 -8.15 -10.88 1.45
C ILE A 145 -9.62 -10.92 1.02
N ALA A 146 -9.91 -11.21 -0.25
CA ALA A 146 -11.27 -11.29 -0.78
C ALA A 146 -11.95 -12.65 -0.51
N SER A 147 -11.19 -13.75 -0.53
CA SER A 147 -11.73 -15.11 -0.41
C SER A 147 -11.53 -15.74 0.97
N HIS A 148 -10.42 -15.44 1.64
CA HIS A 148 -9.99 -16.01 2.92
C HIS A 148 -9.53 -14.93 3.90
N SER A 149 -10.36 -13.91 4.08
CA SER A 149 -10.06 -12.73 4.91
C SER A 149 -9.60 -13.07 6.33
N ALA A 150 -10.20 -14.08 6.97
CA ALA A 150 -9.82 -14.56 8.30
C ALA A 150 -8.35 -15.05 8.37
N ARG A 151 -7.89 -15.78 7.35
CA ARG A 151 -6.49 -16.26 7.29
C ARG A 151 -5.51 -15.09 7.16
N VAL A 152 -5.90 -14.06 6.41
CA VAL A 152 -5.08 -12.85 6.24
C VAL A 152 -4.97 -12.05 7.54
N VAL A 153 -6.06 -11.95 8.31
CA VAL A 153 -6.03 -11.30 9.64
C VAL A 153 -5.07 -12.03 10.58
N VAL A 154 -5.13 -13.37 10.62
CA VAL A 154 -4.20 -14.18 11.44
C VAL A 154 -2.75 -13.98 11.00
N ALA A 155 -2.49 -13.95 9.69
CA ALA A 155 -1.15 -13.68 9.18
C ALA A 155 -0.63 -12.28 9.58
N ALA A 156 -1.50 -11.27 9.63
CA ALA A 156 -1.15 -9.92 10.07
C ALA A 156 -0.83 -9.85 11.56
N GLN A 157 -1.61 -10.55 12.39
CA GLN A 157 -1.34 -10.69 13.83
C GLN A 157 0.03 -11.34 14.07
N ARG A 158 0.31 -12.46 13.40
CA ARG A 158 1.59 -13.17 13.50
C ARG A 158 2.79 -12.32 13.04
N HIS A 159 2.61 -11.50 12.01
CA HIS A 159 3.67 -10.60 11.57
C HIS A 159 4.07 -9.60 12.66
N ARG A 160 3.09 -9.13 13.44
CA ARG A 160 3.29 -8.18 14.53
C ARG A 160 3.82 -8.81 15.81
N GLU A 161 3.46 -10.06 16.08
CA GLU A 161 4.00 -10.83 17.21
C GLU A 161 5.50 -11.12 17.03
N GLY A 162 6.04 -10.96 15.82
CA GLY A 162 7.41 -11.33 15.50
C GLY A 162 7.65 -12.83 15.71
N PRO A 163 8.86 -13.36 15.44
CA PRO A 163 9.23 -14.65 15.99
C PRO A 163 9.31 -14.48 17.52
N SER A 164 8.20 -14.71 18.21
CA SER A 164 8.24 -15.02 19.64
C SER A 164 9.18 -16.21 19.79
N GLN A 165 10.36 -15.96 20.34
CA GLN A 165 11.39 -16.95 20.61
C GLN A 165 10.79 -18.26 21.12
N GLY A 166 11.17 -19.34 20.45
CA GLY A 166 11.05 -20.73 20.89
C GLY A 166 12.08 -21.53 20.13
#